data_AF-O93648-F1
#
_entry.id   AF-O93648-F1
#
_cell.length_a   1.000
_cell.length_b   1.000
_cell.length_c   1.000
_cell.angle_alpha   90.00
_cell.angle_beta   90.00
_cell.angle_gamma   90.00
#
_symmetry.space_group_name_H-M   'P 1'
#
loop_
_entity.id
_entity.type
_entity.pdbx_description
1 polymer ?
#
loop_
_entity_poly.entity_id
_entity_poly.type
_entity_poly.pdbx_seq_one_letter_code
_entity_poly.pdbx_strand_id
1 'polypeptide(L)' 'WAAVREYWDTNVDALLSWAYDSGAKVFDFPLYYKMDEAFDNNNIPALVDALKNGGTVVSRDPFKAVTFVANHD' A
#
# COMPACT_ATOMS: atom_id res chain seq x y z
N TRP A 1 19.67 9.37 -2.30
CA TRP A 1 18.85 9.52 -1.09
C TRP A 1 17.40 9.39 -1.56
N ALA A 2 16.81 8.20 -1.44
CA ALA A 2 15.42 7.99 -1.85
C ALA A 2 14.53 8.50 -0.72
N ALA A 3 13.77 9.57 -0.97
CA ALA A 3 12.75 10.04 -0.05
C ALA A 3 11.58 9.05 -0.01
N VAL A 4 10.90 8.96 1.13
CA VAL A 4 9.58 8.31 1.27
C VAL A 4 8.63 9.41 1.70
N ARG A 5 7.50 9.56 1.01
CA ARG A 5 6.46 10.53 1.41
C ARG A 5 5.21 9.79 1.81
N GLU A 6 4.59 10.30 2.85
CA GLU A 6 3.26 9.95 3.26
C GLU A 6 2.25 10.59 2.30
N TYR A 7 1.77 9.82 1.33
CA TYR A 7 0.60 10.16 0.54
C TYR A 7 -0.55 9.31 1.09
N TRP A 8 -1.33 9.87 2.01
CA TRP A 8 -2.40 9.14 2.71
C TRP A 8 -3.64 9.01 1.81
N ASP A 9 -3.67 7.97 1.00
CA ASP A 9 -4.80 7.64 0.13
C ASP A 9 -4.89 6.11 -0.01
N THR A 10 -6.08 5.58 -0.28
CA THR A 10 -6.28 4.16 -0.58
C THR A 10 -6.27 3.88 -2.08
N ASN A 11 -6.21 4.93 -2.92
CA ASN A 11 -6.12 4.82 -4.36
C ASN A 11 -4.68 4.48 -4.81
N VAL A 12 -4.46 3.21 -5.16
CA VAL A 12 -3.17 2.69 -5.65
C VAL A 12 -2.67 3.43 -6.89
N ASP A 13 -3.56 3.88 -7.78
CA ASP A 13 -3.17 4.62 -9.00
C ASP A 13 -2.57 5.99 -8.65
N ALA A 14 -3.17 6.70 -7.70
CA ALA A 14 -2.66 8.00 -7.24
C ALA A 14 -1.28 7.85 -6.55
N LEU A 15 -1.15 6.85 -5.69
CA LEU A 15 0.10 6.50 -5.01
C LEU A 15 1.24 6.18 -5.99
N LEU A 16 0.97 5.34 -6.99
CA LEU A 16 1.97 4.96 -7.99
C LEU A 16 2.30 6.12 -8.93
N SER A 17 1.31 6.88 -9.39
CA SER A 17 1.56 8.08 -10.21
C SER A 17 2.53 9.01 -9.48
N TRP A 18 2.26 9.31 -8.21
CA TRP A 18 3.14 10.14 -7.41
C TRP A 18 4.53 9.51 -7.20
N ALA A 19 4.61 8.20 -6.95
CA ALA A 19 5.87 7.49 -6.75
C ALA A 19 6.76 7.50 -8.00
N TYR A 20 6.16 7.47 -9.19
CA TYR A 20 6.87 7.58 -10.45
C TYR A 20 7.31 9.01 -10.73
N ASP A 21 6.42 9.99 -10.56
CA ASP A 21 6.72 11.41 -10.80
C ASP A 21 7.82 11.94 -9.88
N SER A 22 7.83 11.50 -8.62
CA SER A 22 8.81 11.93 -7.62
C SER A 22 10.12 11.14 -7.63
N GLY A 23 10.13 9.96 -8.25
CA GLY A 23 11.22 8.99 -8.14
C GLY A 23 11.32 8.31 -6.75
N ALA A 24 10.46 8.67 -5.79
CA ALA A 24 10.46 8.18 -4.42
C ALA A 24 9.77 6.80 -4.30
N LYS A 25 9.78 6.25 -3.07
CA LYS A 25 8.88 5.16 -2.65
C LYS A 25 7.70 5.73 -1.88
N VAL A 26 6.64 4.94 -1.73
CA VAL A 26 5.41 5.31 -1.01
C VAL A 26 5.07 4.29 0.06
N PHE A 27 4.49 4.76 1.16
CA PHE A 27 3.87 3.87 2.15
C PHE A 27 2.64 3.19 1.57
N ASP A 28 2.54 1.87 1.77
CA ASP A 28 1.43 1.07 1.22
C ASP A 28 0.21 1.12 2.16
N PHE A 29 -0.42 2.29 2.25
CA PHE A 29 -1.69 2.46 2.99
C PHE A 29 -2.79 1.50 2.53
N PRO A 30 -2.96 1.21 1.22
CA PRO A 30 -3.94 0.21 0.79
C PRO A 30 -3.67 -1.18 1.40
N LEU A 31 -2.40 -1.61 1.48
CA LEU A 31 -2.05 -2.86 2.17
C LEU A 31 -2.35 -2.80 3.66
N TYR A 32 -2.01 -1.70 4.34
CA TYR A 32 -2.29 -1.51 5.76
C TYR A 32 -3.78 -1.72 6.08
N TYR A 33 -4.68 -1.03 5.36
CA TYR A 33 -6.12 -1.18 5.57
C TYR A 33 -6.66 -2.56 5.19
N LYS A 34 -6.04 -3.24 4.22
CA LYS A 34 -6.44 -4.62 3.87
C LYS A 34 -5.96 -5.66 4.87
N MET A 35 -4.85 -5.40 5.56
CA MET A 35 -4.41 -6.22 6.69
C MET A 35 -5.34 -6.05 7.89
N ASP A 36 -5.77 -4.83 8.20
CA ASP A 36 -6.79 -4.55 9.23
C ASP A 36 -8.11 -5.28 8.91
N GLU A 37 -8.66 -5.09 7.69
CA GLU A 37 -9.90 -5.77 7.26
C GLU A 37 -9.78 -7.30 7.38
N ALA A 38 -8.64 -7.87 7.00
CA ALA A 38 -8.47 -9.31 6.96
C ALA A 38 -8.15 -9.95 8.32
N PHE A 39 -7.18 -9.42 9.04
CA PHE A 39 -6.65 -10.06 10.25
C PHE A 39 -7.55 -9.80 11.46
N ASP A 40 -8.17 -8.62 11.55
CA ASP A 40 -8.98 -8.26 12.71
C ASP A 40 -10.43 -8.75 12.58
N ASN A 41 -10.85 -9.18 11.37
CA ASN A 41 -12.21 -9.65 11.10
C ASN A 41 -12.28 -11.11 10.62
N ASN A 42 -11.20 -11.89 10.75
CA ASN A 42 -11.12 -13.28 10.25
C ASN A 42 -11.52 -13.41 8.76
N ASN A 43 -11.10 -12.43 7.95
CA ASN A 43 -11.47 -12.27 6.54
C ASN A 43 -10.24 -12.24 5.62
N ILE A 44 -9.37 -13.25 5.74
CA ILE A 44 -8.20 -13.43 4.85
C ILE A 44 -8.52 -13.27 3.36
N PRO A 45 -9.68 -13.71 2.83
CA PRO A 45 -10.02 -13.51 1.42
C PRO A 45 -9.93 -12.05 0.96
N ALA A 46 -10.30 -11.07 1.79
CA ALA A 46 -10.22 -9.65 1.43
C ALA A 46 -8.79 -9.18 1.09
N LEU A 47 -7.80 -9.63 1.88
CA LEU A 47 -6.39 -9.31 1.62
C LEU A 47 -5.88 -10.06 0.37
N VAL A 48 -6.25 -11.33 0.22
CA VAL A 48 -5.83 -12.13 -0.95
C VAL A 48 -6.38 -11.53 -2.25
N ASP A 49 -7.65 -11.12 -2.25
CA ASP A 49 -8.29 -10.50 -3.41
C ASP A 49 -7.68 -9.13 -3.74
N ALA A 50 -7.34 -8.34 -2.72
CA ALA A 50 -6.61 -7.09 -2.94
C ALA A 50 -5.23 -7.34 -3.56
N LEU A 51 -4.47 -8.31 -3.06
CA LEU A 51 -3.15 -8.64 -3.61
C LEU A 51 -3.24 -9.19 -5.05
N LYS A 52 -4.24 -10.01 -5.37
CA LYS A 52 -4.40 -10.57 -6.72
C LYS A 52 -4.82 -9.53 -7.75
N ASN A 53 -5.63 -8.56 -7.34
CA ASN A 53 -6.27 -7.62 -8.26
C ASN A 53 -5.58 -6.24 -8.29
N GLY A 54 -4.35 -6.12 -7.78
CA GLY A 54 -3.65 -4.83 -7.77
C GLY A 54 -4.28 -3.82 -6.81
N GLY A 55 -4.94 -4.28 -5.75
CA GLY A 55 -5.54 -3.45 -4.70
C GLY A 55 -4.53 -2.92 -3.68
N THR A 56 -3.24 -3.25 -3.83
CA THR A 56 -2.15 -2.73 -2.98
C THR A 56 -0.95 -2.26 -3.81
N VAL A 57 -0.14 -1.35 -3.29
CA VAL A 57 1.05 -0.88 -4.01
C VAL A 57 2.02 -2.03 -4.22
N VAL A 58 2.26 -2.85 -3.20
CA VAL A 58 3.20 -3.99 -3.26
C VAL A 58 2.79 -5.03 -4.30
N SER A 59 1.49 -5.20 -4.55
CA SER A 59 1.00 -6.15 -5.56
C SER A 59 1.23 -5.68 -6.99
N ARG A 60 1.39 -4.36 -7.21
CA ARG A 60 1.64 -3.79 -8.54
C ARG A 60 3.13 -3.51 -8.77
N ASP A 61 3.79 -2.88 -7.80
CA ASP A 61 5.21 -2.56 -7.87
C ASP A 61 5.87 -2.71 -6.49
N PRO A 62 6.44 -3.90 -6.17
CA PRO A 62 7.09 -4.14 -4.88
C PRO A 62 8.38 -3.34 -4.70
N PHE A 63 8.94 -2.73 -5.75
CA PHE A 63 10.13 -1.88 -5.62
C PHE A 63 9.79 -0.46 -5.15
N LYS A 64 8.54 -0.04 -5.36
CA LYS A 64 7.99 1.27 -4.94
C LYS A 64 7.27 1.24 -3.60
N ALA A 65 6.85 0.07 -3.13
CA ALA A 65 6.14 -0.08 -1.87
C ALA A 65 7.07 -0.06 -0.64
N VAL A 66 6.63 0.64 0.41
CA VAL A 66 7.12 0.52 1.79
C VAL A 66 5.95 -0.02 2.62
N THR A 67 5.99 -1.30 2.96
CA THR A 67 4.93 -1.97 3.71
C THR A 67 5.13 -1.75 5.22
N PHE A 68 4.02 -1.62 5.95
CA PHE A 68 4.04 -1.37 7.39
C PHE A 68 2.76 -1.94 8.04
N VAL A 69 2.83 -2.18 9.35
CA VAL A 69 1.70 -2.70 10.16
C VAL A 69 1.10 -1.62 11.05
N ALA A 70 1.93 -0.69 11.52
CA ALA A 70 1.52 0.50 12.26
C ALA A 70 2.55 1.62 12.06
N ASN A 71 2.13 2.86 12.18
CA ASN A 71 2.97 4.05 12.29
C ASN A 71 2.63 4.80 13.60
N HIS A 72 3.16 6.01 13.75
CA HIS A 72 2.98 6.83 14.96
C HIS A 72 1.77 7.75 14.87
N ASP A 73 1.09 7.73 13.72
CA ASP A 73 -0.12 8.50 13.44
C ASP A 73 -1.37 7.81 14.00
#